data_AF-A0A920MMH9-F1
#
_entry.id   AF-A0A920MMH9-F1
#
_cell.length_a   1.000
_cell.length_b   1.000
_cell.length_c   1.000
_cell.angle_alpha   90.00
_cell.angle_beta   90.00
_cell.angle_gamma   90.00
#
_symmetry.space_group_name_H-M   'P 1'
#
loop_
_entity.id
_entity.type
_entity.pdbx_description
1 polymer ?
#
loop_
_entity_poly.entity_id
_entity_poly.type
_entity_poly.pdbx_seq_one_letter_code
_entity_poly.pdbx_strand_id
1 'polypeptide(L)'
;MSALTDADNKPTFADAEEKIASIKTAITELTAILKSLEKFSSKKRPKVKKVEKPRPITKELAKFMKLSKPVSSREGVLRNISQYVRDKKLQDEKNKREFILDKTLSQLLNLKPGSKLTFLGINKHISHLFTDSTKK
;
A
#
# COMPACT_ATOMS: atom_id res chain seq x y z
N MET A 1 26.75 77.32 -22.32
CA MET A 1 27.66 76.33 -21.74
C MET A 1 27.14 75.96 -20.36
N SER A 2 26.63 74.74 -20.20
CA SER A 2 26.60 73.98 -18.93
C SER A 2 26.07 72.59 -19.27
N ALA A 3 26.99 71.65 -19.52
CA ALA A 3 26.71 70.22 -19.46
C ALA A 3 27.57 69.68 -18.32
N LEU A 4 26.96 69.52 -17.15
CA LEU A 4 27.57 68.88 -15.99
C LEU A 4 27.15 67.41 -15.98
N THR A 5 28.12 66.57 -16.34
CA THR A 5 28.43 65.23 -15.81
C THR A 5 27.31 64.17 -15.76
N ASP A 6 27.15 63.43 -16.86
CA ASP A 6 26.67 62.04 -16.86
C ASP A 6 27.77 61.14 -17.46
N ALA A 7 28.86 60.92 -16.71
CA ALA A 7 29.89 59.97 -17.10
C ALA A 7 30.68 59.56 -15.86
N ASP A 8 30.25 58.47 -15.21
CA ASP A 8 31.13 57.44 -14.62
C ASP A 8 30.31 56.55 -13.69
N ASN A 9 29.57 55.61 -14.28
CA ASN A 9 29.23 54.36 -13.59
C ASN A 9 29.60 53.19 -14.49
N LYS A 10 30.90 53.04 -14.73
CA LYS A 10 31.45 51.90 -15.47
C LYS A 10 31.45 50.71 -14.51
N PRO A 11 30.75 49.60 -14.82
CA PRO A 11 30.68 48.45 -13.93
C PRO A 11 32.10 47.93 -13.67
N THR A 12 32.42 47.82 -12.38
CA THR A 12 33.70 47.35 -11.88
C THR A 12 33.70 45.83 -11.73
N PHE A 13 34.88 45.22 -11.58
CA PHE A 13 34.99 43.79 -11.30
C PHE A 13 34.27 43.40 -9.99
N ALA A 14 34.20 44.29 -9.00
CA ALA A 14 33.46 44.07 -7.76
C ALA A 14 31.95 43.91 -8.02
N ASP A 15 31.37 44.73 -8.92
CA ASP A 15 29.97 44.61 -9.30
C ASP A 15 29.67 43.29 -10.04
N ALA A 16 30.66 42.77 -10.77
CA ALA A 16 30.57 41.47 -11.43
C ALA A 16 30.64 40.33 -10.40
N GLU A 17 31.52 40.42 -9.39
CA GLU A 17 31.63 39.43 -8.32
C GLU A 17 30.37 39.36 -7.45
N GLU A 18 29.76 40.49 -7.12
CA GLU A 18 28.50 40.54 -6.38
C GLU A 18 27.36 39.87 -7.15
N LYS A 19 27.25 40.16 -8.46
CA LYS A 19 26.27 39.50 -9.34
C LYS A 19 26.52 38.00 -9.44
N ILE A 20 27.78 37.57 -9.55
CA ILE A 20 28.15 36.14 -9.56
C ILE A 20 27.78 35.47 -8.23
N ALA A 21 28.00 36.13 -7.09
CA ALA A 21 27.61 35.62 -5.79
C ALA A 21 26.09 35.46 -5.67
N SER A 22 25.32 36.47 -6.12
CA SER A 22 23.85 36.42 -6.16
C SER A 22 23.34 35.27 -7.04
N ILE A 23 23.94 35.08 -8.23
CA ILE A 23 23.62 33.98 -9.14
C ILE A 23 23.91 32.62 -8.49
N LYS A 24 25.04 32.47 -7.79
CA LYS A 24 25.37 31.23 -7.07
C LYS A 24 24.31 30.90 -6.03
N THR A 25 23.87 31.88 -5.25
CA THR A 25 22.81 31.71 -4.25
C THR A 25 21.50 31.26 -4.91
N ALA A 26 21.07 31.93 -5.98
CA ALA A 26 19.86 31.55 -6.72
C ALA A 26 19.93 30.12 -7.27
N ILE A 27 21.10 29.70 -7.79
CA ILE A 27 21.30 28.31 -8.26
C ILE A 27 21.16 27.31 -7.11
N THR A 28 21.68 27.62 -5.91
CA THR A 28 21.56 26.73 -4.75
C THR A 28 20.12 26.59 -4.27
N GLU A 29 19.34 27.67 -4.28
CA GLU A 29 17.93 27.64 -3.93
C GLU A 29 17.10 26.84 -4.94
N LEU A 30 17.31 27.07 -6.23
CA LEU A 30 16.63 26.33 -7.29
C LEU A 30 16.96 24.84 -7.23
N THR A 31 18.21 24.46 -6.95
CA THR A 31 18.60 23.05 -6.80
C THR A 31 17.99 22.40 -5.55
N ALA A 32 17.83 23.13 -4.44
CA ALA A 32 17.12 22.64 -3.26
C ALA A 32 15.63 22.40 -3.55
N ILE A 33 14.99 23.34 -4.26
CA ILE A 33 13.59 23.22 -4.69
C ILE A 33 13.41 22.02 -5.61
N LEU A 34 14.27 21.84 -6.62
CA LEU A 34 14.22 20.68 -7.53
C LEU A 34 14.34 19.35 -6.77
N LYS A 35 15.30 19.21 -5.85
CA LYS A 35 15.43 18.01 -4.99
C LYS A 35 14.19 17.75 -4.14
N SER A 36 13.54 18.80 -3.64
CA SER A 36 12.30 18.67 -2.88
C SER A 36 11.13 18.19 -3.77
N LEU A 37 11.00 18.75 -4.98
CA LEU A 37 9.98 18.38 -5.96
C LEU A 37 10.17 16.95 -6.49
N GLU A 38 11.41 16.49 -6.65
CA GLU A 38 11.71 15.09 -6.96
C GLU A 38 11.26 14.15 -5.84
N LYS A 39 11.44 14.51 -4.56
CA LYS A 39 10.94 13.73 -3.42
C LYS A 39 9.41 13.68 -3.37
N PHE A 40 8.72 14.76 -3.76
CA PHE A 40 7.26 14.78 -3.79
C PHE A 40 6.66 14.10 -5.03
N SER A 41 7.33 14.19 -6.19
CA SER A 41 6.93 13.50 -7.43
C SER A 41 7.25 12.01 -7.42
N SER A 42 8.27 11.59 -6.66
CA SER A 42 8.59 10.18 -6.40
C SER A 42 7.66 9.49 -5.39
N LYS A 43 6.58 10.16 -4.95
CA LYS A 43 5.37 9.45 -4.47
C LYS A 43 4.83 8.63 -5.63
N LYS A 44 5.38 7.42 -5.78
CA LYS A 44 4.90 6.35 -6.66
C LYS A 44 3.38 6.37 -6.58
N ARG A 45 2.71 6.65 -7.71
CA ARG A 45 1.26 6.48 -7.84
C ARG A 45 0.92 5.17 -7.13
N PRO A 46 -0.06 5.15 -6.20
CA PRO A 46 -0.40 3.92 -5.50
C PRO A 46 -0.57 2.86 -6.56
N LYS A 47 0.28 1.81 -6.53
CA LYS A 47 0.21 0.72 -7.49
C LYS A 47 -1.24 0.28 -7.48
N VAL A 48 -1.95 0.44 -8.60
CA VAL A 48 -3.31 -0.06 -8.75
C VAL A 48 -3.21 -1.53 -8.39
N LYS A 49 -3.70 -1.89 -7.19
CA LYS A 49 -3.64 -3.27 -6.73
C LYS A 49 -4.46 -4.05 -7.74
N LYS A 50 -3.79 -4.89 -8.55
CA LYS A 50 -4.49 -5.80 -9.44
C LYS A 50 -5.37 -6.67 -8.56
N VAL A 51 -6.67 -6.39 -8.57
CA VAL A 51 -7.66 -7.18 -7.86
C VAL A 51 -7.65 -8.57 -8.47
N GLU A 52 -7.42 -9.57 -7.64
CA GLU A 52 -7.42 -10.96 -8.09
C GLU A 52 -8.79 -11.32 -8.66
N LYS A 53 -8.81 -11.92 -9.85
CA LYS A 53 -10.07 -12.29 -10.49
C LYS A 53 -10.82 -13.33 -9.63
N PRO A 54 -12.16 -13.26 -9.55
CA PRO A 54 -12.96 -14.30 -8.91
C PRO A 54 -12.74 -15.65 -9.59
N ARG A 55 -12.64 -16.71 -8.77
CA ARG A 55 -12.36 -18.08 -9.18
C ARG A 55 -13.35 -19.06 -8.54
N PRO A 56 -13.66 -20.18 -9.18
CA PRO A 56 -14.44 -21.28 -8.60
C PRO A 56 -13.93 -21.73 -7.22
N ILE A 57 -14.85 -21.87 -6.28
CA ILE A 57 -14.59 -22.32 -4.91
C ILE A 57 -15.42 -23.57 -4.56
N THR A 58 -15.03 -24.27 -3.49
CA THR A 58 -15.79 -25.42 -3.00
C THR A 58 -17.22 -25.03 -2.58
N LYS A 59 -18.15 -25.97 -2.69
CA LYS A 59 -19.56 -25.78 -2.28
C LYS A 59 -19.68 -25.43 -0.79
N GLU A 60 -18.80 -25.98 0.05
CA GLU A 60 -18.76 -25.69 1.48
C GLU A 60 -18.38 -24.24 1.76
N LEU A 61 -17.34 -23.74 1.09
CA LEU A 61 -16.93 -22.34 1.22
C LEU A 61 -18.02 -21.38 0.70
N ALA A 62 -18.68 -21.72 -0.42
CA ALA A 62 -19.78 -20.92 -0.95
C ALA A 62 -20.96 -20.83 0.03
N LYS A 63 -21.31 -21.95 0.69
CA LYS A 63 -22.34 -21.99 1.75
C LYS A 63 -21.92 -21.16 2.97
N PHE A 64 -20.67 -21.28 3.42
CA PHE A 64 -20.15 -20.49 4.53
C PHE A 64 -20.24 -18.98 4.25
N MET A 65 -19.83 -18.57 3.06
CA MET A 65 -19.87 -17.17 2.61
C MET A 65 -21.28 -16.69 2.22
N LYS A 66 -22.29 -17.58 2.21
CA LYS A 66 -23.66 -17.32 1.75
C LYS A 66 -23.74 -16.74 0.34
N LEU A 67 -22.91 -17.25 -0.57
CA LEU A 67 -22.87 -16.82 -1.96
C LEU A 67 -23.88 -17.60 -2.81
N SER A 68 -24.54 -16.92 -3.74
CA SER A 68 -25.46 -17.54 -4.70
C SER A 68 -24.72 -18.37 -5.77
N LYS A 69 -23.52 -17.93 -6.14
CA LYS A 69 -22.61 -18.64 -7.07
C LYS A 69 -21.36 -19.10 -6.31
N PRO A 70 -20.84 -20.30 -6.58
CA PRO A 70 -19.62 -20.81 -5.94
C PRO A 70 -18.36 -20.20 -6.57
N VAL A 71 -18.26 -18.88 -6.59
CA VAL A 71 -17.16 -18.12 -7.20
C VAL A 71 -16.76 -16.97 -6.28
N SER A 72 -15.47 -16.84 -5.95
CA SER A 72 -14.94 -15.76 -5.11
C SER A 72 -13.47 -15.49 -5.42
N SER A 73 -12.96 -14.30 -5.12
CA SER A 73 -11.51 -14.04 -5.16
C SER A 73 -10.89 -14.42 -3.81
N ARG A 74 -9.57 -14.68 -3.79
CA ARG A 74 -8.87 -14.98 -2.53
C ARG A 74 -9.00 -13.87 -1.50
N GLU A 75 -8.93 -12.61 -1.96
CA GLU A 75 -9.15 -11.44 -1.12
C GLU A 75 -10.58 -11.40 -0.55
N GLY A 76 -11.59 -11.76 -1.35
CA GLY A 76 -12.97 -11.89 -0.90
C GLY A 76 -13.15 -12.94 0.19
N VAL A 77 -12.51 -14.11 0.03
CA VAL A 77 -12.52 -15.19 1.04
C VAL A 77 -11.88 -14.73 2.35
N LEU A 78 -10.69 -14.12 2.28
CA LEU A 78 -10.01 -13.57 3.45
C LEU A 78 -10.87 -12.54 4.18
N ARG A 79 -11.51 -11.62 3.45
CA ARG A 79 -12.37 -10.58 4.02
C ARG A 79 -13.57 -11.18 4.75
N ASN A 80 -14.21 -12.20 4.16
CA ASN A 80 -15.34 -12.88 4.75
C ASN A 80 -14.96 -13.64 6.03
N ILE A 81 -13.85 -14.40 6.02
CA ILE A 81 -13.34 -15.07 7.22
C ILE A 81 -12.98 -14.02 8.30
N SER A 82 -12.34 -12.91 7.91
CA SER A 82 -11.98 -11.85 8.85
C SER A 82 -13.20 -11.14 9.45
N GLN A 83 -14.29 -11.03 8.71
CA GLN A 83 -15.57 -10.56 9.23
C GLN A 83 -16.16 -11.57 10.21
N TYR A 84 -16.21 -12.85 9.84
CA TYR A 84 -16.70 -13.92 10.70
C TYR A 84 -15.96 -13.99 12.05
N VAL A 85 -14.63 -13.90 12.03
CA VAL A 85 -13.79 -13.88 13.25
C VAL A 85 -14.17 -12.72 14.17
N ARG A 86 -14.50 -11.54 13.61
CA ARG A 86 -14.94 -10.37 14.38
C ARG A 86 -16.37 -10.55 14.92
N ASP A 87 -17.28 -11.02 14.08
CA ASP A 87 -18.69 -11.23 14.45
C ASP A 87 -18.85 -12.29 15.55
N LYS A 88 -18.00 -13.33 15.52
CA LYS A 88 -17.96 -14.40 16.52
C LYS A 88 -17.00 -14.11 17.69
N LYS A 89 -16.34 -12.95 17.72
CA LYS A 89 -15.37 -12.55 18.75
C LYS A 89 -14.28 -13.61 19.00
N LEU A 90 -13.77 -14.20 17.92
CA LEU A 90 -12.76 -15.28 17.97
C LEU A 90 -11.31 -14.76 18.07
N GLN A 91 -11.13 -13.44 17.98
CA GLN A 91 -9.82 -12.80 18.07
C GLN A 91 -9.25 -12.93 19.49
N ASP A 92 -7.96 -13.26 19.60
CA ASP A 92 -7.31 -13.40 20.91
C ASP A 92 -7.17 -12.01 21.57
N GLU A 93 -7.65 -11.89 22.81
CA GLU A 93 -7.61 -10.64 23.58
C GLU A 93 -6.17 -10.21 23.91
N LYS A 94 -5.27 -11.17 24.12
CA LYS A 94 -3.86 -10.92 24.44
C LYS A 94 -3.03 -10.63 23.19
N ASN A 95 -3.38 -11.26 22.06
CA ASN A 95 -2.70 -11.06 20.79
C ASN A 95 -3.69 -10.86 19.64
N LYS A 96 -4.04 -9.60 19.38
CA LYS A 96 -4.95 -9.22 18.28
C LYS A 96 -4.46 -9.60 16.88
N ARG A 97 -3.22 -10.09 16.72
CA ARG A 97 -2.73 -10.63 15.44
C ARG A 97 -3.21 -12.05 15.17
N GLU A 98 -3.75 -12.71 16.19
CA GLU A 98 -4.19 -14.10 16.18
C GLU A 98 -5.68 -14.22 16.54
N PHE A 99 -6.26 -15.34 16.15
CA PHE A 99 -7.61 -15.74 16.51
C PHE A 99 -7.66 -17.26 16.71
N ILE A 100 -8.62 -17.71 17.51
CA ILE A 100 -8.81 -19.12 17.85
C ILE A 100 -9.89 -19.69 16.93
N LEU A 101 -9.59 -20.82 16.29
CA LEU A 101 -10.55 -21.47 15.40
C LEU A 101 -11.71 -22.09 16.19
N ASP A 102 -12.93 -21.71 15.84
CA ASP A 102 -14.13 -22.43 16.24
C ASP A 102 -14.32 -23.70 15.38
N LYS A 103 -15.35 -24.49 15.72
CA LYS A 103 -15.64 -25.75 15.00
C LYS A 103 -15.90 -25.52 13.51
N THR A 104 -16.56 -24.42 13.16
CA THR A 104 -16.91 -24.09 11.77
C THR A 104 -15.68 -23.73 10.95
N LEU A 105 -14.81 -22.84 11.45
CA LEU A 105 -13.57 -22.48 10.76
C LEU A 105 -12.56 -23.63 10.76
N SER A 106 -12.51 -24.43 11.81
CA SER A 106 -11.62 -25.58 11.87
C SER A 106 -11.98 -26.63 10.82
N GLN A 107 -13.27 -26.91 10.63
CA GLN A 107 -13.76 -27.78 9.56
C GLN A 107 -13.46 -27.19 8.18
N LEU A 108 -13.76 -25.90 7.98
CA LEU A 108 -13.54 -25.23 6.69
C LEU A 108 -12.05 -25.19 6.29
N LEU A 109 -11.14 -24.98 7.24
CA LEU A 109 -9.70 -24.86 6.96
C LEU A 109 -8.93 -26.18 7.10
N ASN A 110 -9.61 -27.29 7.40
CA ASN A 110 -9.02 -28.60 7.71
C ASN A 110 -7.96 -28.53 8.84
N LEU A 111 -8.32 -27.86 9.94
CA LEU A 111 -7.49 -27.68 11.12
C LEU A 111 -8.20 -28.18 12.37
N LYS A 112 -7.46 -28.30 13.48
CA LYS A 112 -8.05 -28.69 14.77
C LYS A 112 -8.80 -27.50 15.39
N PRO A 113 -9.97 -27.71 16.00
CA PRO A 113 -10.64 -26.67 16.77
C PRO A 113 -9.75 -26.23 17.94
N GLY A 114 -9.75 -24.94 18.25
CA GLY A 114 -8.89 -24.36 19.30
C GLY A 114 -7.46 -24.02 18.82
N SER A 115 -7.09 -24.36 17.59
CA SER A 115 -5.81 -23.93 17.02
C SER A 115 -5.77 -22.41 16.88
N LYS A 116 -4.61 -21.81 17.16
CA LYS A 116 -4.39 -20.38 16.90
C LYS A 116 -3.95 -20.16 15.47
N LEU A 117 -4.51 -19.15 14.83
CA LEU A 117 -4.13 -18.74 13.47
C LEU A 117 -3.96 -17.23 13.38
N THR A 118 -3.07 -16.77 12.51
CA THR A 118 -2.94 -15.35 12.18
C THR A 118 -3.70 -15.06 10.88
N PHE A 119 -4.19 -13.83 10.70
CA PHE A 119 -4.84 -13.42 9.45
C PHE A 119 -3.97 -13.64 8.21
N LEU A 120 -2.65 -13.48 8.36
CA LEU A 120 -1.68 -13.78 7.30
C LEU A 120 -1.52 -15.29 7.08
N GLY A 121 -1.54 -16.09 8.15
CA GLY A 121 -1.48 -17.55 8.09
C GLY A 121 -2.64 -18.17 7.34
N ILE A 122 -3.84 -17.57 7.41
CA ILE A 122 -5.06 -18.04 6.71
C ILE A 122 -4.78 -18.27 5.23
N ASN A 123 -4.00 -17.39 4.59
CA ASN A 123 -3.67 -17.52 3.18
C ASN A 123 -3.16 -18.93 2.85
N LYS A 124 -2.24 -19.49 3.62
CA LYS A 124 -1.70 -20.83 3.34
C LYS A 124 -2.77 -21.92 3.35
N HIS A 125 -3.82 -21.74 4.15
CA HIS A 125 -4.90 -22.70 4.31
C HIS A 125 -6.07 -22.47 3.36
N ILE A 126 -6.24 -21.30 2.74
CA ILE A 126 -7.36 -21.09 1.81
C ILE A 126 -7.15 -21.80 0.47
N SER A 127 -5.91 -22.10 0.07
CA SER A 127 -5.61 -22.60 -1.29
C SER A 127 -6.38 -23.85 -1.70
N HIS A 128 -6.66 -24.77 -0.77
CA HIS A 128 -7.42 -26.00 -1.07
C HIS A 128 -8.92 -25.78 -1.22
N LEU A 129 -9.43 -24.60 -0.88
CA LEU A 129 -10.85 -24.22 -1.02
C LEU A 129 -11.18 -23.70 -2.42
N PHE A 130 -10.16 -23.53 -3.27
CA PHE A 130 -10.32 -23.20 -4.68
C PHE A 130 -10.29 -24.49 -5.51
N THR A 131 -11.28 -24.66 -6.37
CA THR A 131 -11.44 -25.87 -7.20
C THR A 131 -10.75 -25.77 -8.54
N ASP A 132 -10.08 -24.64 -8.82
CA ASP A 132 -9.29 -24.48 -10.03
C ASP A 132 -8.14 -25.48 -10.01
N SER A 133 -8.20 -26.44 -10.92
CA SER A 133 -7.26 -27.55 -11.10
C SER A 133 -5.89 -27.12 -11.62
N THR A 134 -5.44 -25.90 -11.32
CA THR A 134 -4.07 -25.47 -11.59
C THR A 134 -3.16 -25.92 -10.46
N LYS A 135 -3.00 -27.25 -10.30
CA LYS A 135 -1.76 -27.78 -9.73
C LYS A 135 -0.67 -27.36 -10.71
N LYS A 136 0.24 -26.49 -10.26
CA LYS A 136 1.52 -26.23 -10.91
C LYS A 136 2.61 -26.71 -9.98
#